data_AF-A0A971UEM8-F1
#
_entry.id   AF-A0A971UEM8-F1
#
_cell.length_a   1.000
_cell.length_b   1.000
_cell.length_c   1.000
_cell.angle_alpha   90.00
_cell.angle_beta   90.00
_cell.angle_gamma   90.00
#
_symmetry.space_group_name_H-M   'P 1'
#
loop_
_entity.id
_entity.type
_entity.pdbx_description
1 polymer ?
#
loop_
_entity_poly.entity_id
_entity_poly.type
_entity_poly.pdbx_seq_one_letter_code
_entity_poly.pdbx_strand_id
1 'polypeptide(L)'
;MIGWTASLIIQVAFLSSFNSSYQKAFDQAEKEGKPLLVLVGADWCPGCRTMKDEKIPELERDGGLEQVVFATVNTDEKPELSKRLLRGNSIPQLVLFVHNGESWRRFQLTGVHEPGSIRQFIRKQVARARAGSDESSESDDGT
;
A
#
# COMPACT_ATOMS: atom_id res chain seq x y z
N MET A 1 59.56 11.74 2.41
CA MET A 1 59.20 10.33 2.12
C MET A 1 57.80 10.12 2.67
N ILE A 2 56.76 10.29 1.84
CA ILE A 2 55.88 9.21 1.33
C ILE A 2 55.32 8.36 2.48
N GLY A 3 54.02 8.30 2.77
CA GLY A 3 52.90 8.78 1.98
C GLY A 3 51.60 8.72 2.76
N TRP A 4 50.67 9.58 2.36
CA TRP A 4 49.26 9.45 2.67
C TRP A 4 48.71 8.24 1.93
N THR A 5 48.34 7.19 2.62
CA THR A 5 47.44 6.18 2.06
C THR A 5 46.04 6.46 2.57
N ALA A 6 45.26 7.10 1.70
CA ALA A 6 43.83 7.26 1.84
C ALA A 6 43.15 5.89 1.91
N SER A 7 42.61 5.52 3.08
CA SER A 7 41.62 4.45 3.17
C SER A 7 40.24 5.06 2.94
N LEU A 8 39.90 5.28 1.68
CA LEU A 8 38.51 5.45 1.24
C LEU A 8 37.82 4.09 1.32
N ILE A 9 37.27 3.76 2.49
CA ILE A 9 36.33 2.65 2.59
C ILE A 9 35.02 3.16 2.00
N ILE A 10 34.83 2.92 0.70
CA ILE A 10 33.54 3.06 0.02
C ILE A 10 32.59 2.02 0.62
N GLN A 11 31.92 2.35 1.71
CA GLN A 11 30.74 1.61 2.17
C GLN A 11 29.53 2.10 1.37
N VAL A 12 29.42 1.66 0.12
CA VAL A 12 28.19 1.81 -0.66
C VAL A 12 27.62 0.41 -0.88
N ALA A 13 27.05 -0.16 0.18
CA ALA A 13 26.38 -1.44 0.13
C ALA A 13 25.06 -1.39 0.90
N PHE A 14 24.20 -0.42 0.58
CA PHE A 14 22.79 -0.41 1.02
C PHE A 14 21.84 0.14 -0.06
N LEU A 15 22.06 -0.25 -1.32
CA LEU A 15 21.02 -0.17 -2.36
C LEU A 15 20.33 -1.54 -2.48
N SER A 16 19.89 -2.09 -1.36
CA SER A 16 19.18 -3.37 -1.34
C SER A 16 17.72 -3.17 -1.74
N SER A 17 17.44 -3.39 -3.03
CA SER A 17 16.15 -3.80 -3.58
C SER A 17 14.96 -2.79 -3.54
N PHE A 18 15.15 -1.59 -4.09
CA PHE A 18 14.04 -0.67 -4.42
C PHE A 18 13.15 -1.14 -5.61
N ASN A 19 13.43 -2.29 -6.23
CA ASN A 19 12.79 -2.64 -7.51
C ASN A 19 11.48 -3.46 -7.39
N SER A 20 10.82 -3.46 -6.23
CA SER A 20 9.55 -4.18 -6.07
C SER A 20 8.35 -3.34 -6.55
N SER A 21 7.30 -3.99 -7.06
CA SER A 21 6.03 -3.35 -7.44
C SER A 21 5.43 -2.55 -6.28
N TYR A 22 5.48 -3.10 -5.07
CA TYR A 22 5.02 -2.43 -3.85
C TYR A 22 5.79 -1.14 -3.54
N GLN A 23 7.12 -1.17 -3.56
CA GLN A 23 7.93 0.02 -3.23
C GLN A 23 7.65 1.16 -4.22
N LYS A 24 7.59 0.87 -5.52
CA LYS A 24 7.27 1.87 -6.54
C LYS A 24 5.88 2.48 -6.34
N ALA A 25 4.89 1.64 -6.03
CA ALA A 25 3.54 2.08 -5.74
C ALA A 25 3.45 2.91 -4.45
N PHE A 26 4.23 2.56 -3.43
CA PHE A 26 4.34 3.33 -2.21
C PHE A 26 4.96 4.72 -2.46
N ASP A 27 6.11 4.77 -3.14
CA ASP A 27 6.78 6.03 -3.47
C ASP A 27 5.87 6.93 -4.33
N GLN A 28 5.12 6.33 -5.26
CA GLN A 28 4.13 7.06 -6.06
C GLN A 28 2.95 7.56 -5.22
N ALA A 29 2.41 6.73 -4.30
CA ALA A 29 1.33 7.11 -3.41
C ALA A 29 1.71 8.31 -2.54
N GLU A 30 2.93 8.30 -1.99
CA GLU A 30 3.48 9.43 -1.22
C GLU A 30 3.64 10.68 -2.09
N LYS A 31 4.25 10.53 -3.26
CA LYS A 31 4.49 11.65 -4.18
C LYS A 31 3.19 12.31 -4.67
N GLU A 32 2.15 11.51 -4.93
CA GLU A 32 0.86 12.00 -5.43
C GLU A 32 -0.13 12.35 -4.31
N GLY A 33 0.20 12.09 -3.04
CA GLY A 33 -0.73 12.26 -1.91
C GLY A 33 -1.98 11.36 -2.03
N LYS A 34 -1.86 10.23 -2.74
CA LYS A 34 -2.96 9.30 -2.97
C LYS A 34 -2.91 8.13 -1.98
N PRO A 35 -4.07 7.58 -1.58
CA PRO A 35 -4.12 6.31 -0.89
C PRO A 35 -3.41 5.17 -1.64
N LEU A 36 -2.81 4.24 -0.91
CA LEU A 36 -2.21 3.02 -1.45
C LEU A 36 -3.12 1.82 -1.19
N LEU A 37 -3.56 1.15 -2.24
CA LEU A 37 -4.31 -0.11 -2.18
C LEU A 37 -3.40 -1.27 -2.56
N VAL A 38 -3.34 -2.29 -1.71
CA VAL A 38 -2.45 -3.45 -1.88
C VAL A 38 -3.26 -4.73 -1.88
N LEU A 39 -3.18 -5.52 -2.95
CA LEU A 39 -3.67 -6.90 -2.96
C LEU A 39 -2.56 -7.85 -2.50
N VAL A 40 -2.74 -8.49 -1.35
CA VAL A 40 -1.83 -9.51 -0.83
C VAL A 40 -2.43 -10.89 -1.09
N GLY A 41 -1.69 -11.77 -1.75
CA GLY A 41 -2.15 -13.11 -2.13
C GLY A 41 -1.04 -14.02 -2.62
N ALA A 42 -1.38 -15.15 -3.23
CA ALA A 42 -0.43 -16.12 -3.77
C ALA A 42 -0.96 -16.69 -5.10
N ASP A 43 -0.07 -17.11 -5.99
CA ASP A 43 -0.47 -17.60 -7.32
C ASP A 43 -1.18 -18.96 -7.26
N TRP A 44 -0.89 -19.80 -6.26
CA TRP A 44 -1.59 -21.08 -6.05
C TRP A 44 -3.02 -20.91 -5.51
N CYS A 45 -3.32 -19.78 -4.89
CA CYS A 45 -4.60 -19.50 -4.24
C CYS A 45 -5.69 -19.12 -5.25
N PRO A 46 -6.77 -19.92 -5.43
CA PRO A 46 -7.79 -19.67 -6.44
C PRO A 46 -8.48 -18.30 -6.29
N GLY A 47 -8.91 -17.95 -5.07
CA GLY A 47 -9.55 -16.66 -4.82
C GLY A 47 -8.60 -15.47 -5.05
N CYS A 48 -7.30 -15.66 -4.85
CA CYS A 48 -6.29 -14.64 -5.12
C CYS A 48 -6.15 -14.39 -6.62
N ARG A 49 -6.16 -15.45 -7.44
CA ARG A 49 -6.20 -15.33 -8.91
C ARG A 49 -7.49 -14.66 -9.39
N THR A 50 -8.66 -15.07 -8.89
CA THR A 50 -9.94 -14.40 -9.21
C THR A 50 -9.88 -12.90 -8.92
N MET A 51 -9.34 -12.49 -7.77
CA MET A 51 -9.17 -11.07 -7.46
C MET A 51 -8.20 -10.38 -8.43
N LYS A 52 -7.02 -10.95 -8.65
CA LYS A 52 -5.93 -10.36 -9.44
C LYS A 52 -6.25 -10.28 -10.94
N ASP A 53 -6.86 -11.31 -11.49
CA ASP A 53 -6.98 -11.51 -12.94
C ASP A 53 -8.36 -11.12 -13.48
N GLU A 54 -9.39 -11.07 -12.61
CA GLU A 54 -10.77 -10.75 -13.01
C GLU A 54 -11.28 -9.49 -12.31
N LYS A 55 -11.39 -9.51 -10.98
CA LYS A 55 -12.12 -8.48 -10.22
C LYS A 55 -11.40 -7.12 -10.20
N ILE A 56 -10.07 -7.11 -10.03
CA ILE A 56 -9.28 -5.88 -10.04
C ILE A 56 -9.21 -5.27 -11.45
N PRO A 57 -8.93 -6.03 -12.54
CA PRO A 57 -8.99 -5.49 -13.90
C PRO A 57 -10.37 -4.95 -14.30
N GLU A 58 -11.46 -5.58 -13.85
CA GLU A 58 -12.80 -5.05 -14.04
C GLU A 58 -13.00 -3.72 -13.30
N LEU A 59 -12.59 -3.67 -12.04
CA LEU A 59 -12.62 -2.43 -11.26
C LEU A 59 -11.81 -1.31 -11.92
N GLU A 60 -10.63 -1.62 -12.46
CA GLU A 60 -9.75 -0.68 -13.16
C GLU A 60 -10.41 -0.14 -14.44
N ARG A 61 -10.95 -1.01 -15.30
CA ARG A 61 -11.65 -0.63 -16.53
C ARG A 61 -12.80 0.35 -16.28
N ASP A 62 -13.47 0.21 -15.14
CA ASP A 62 -14.60 1.06 -14.76
C ASP A 62 -14.18 2.28 -13.90
N GLY A 63 -12.89 2.63 -13.88
CA GLY A 63 -12.33 3.79 -13.17
C GLY A 63 -12.30 3.67 -11.64
N GLY A 64 -12.56 2.47 -11.10
CA GLY A 64 -12.67 2.25 -9.65
C GLY A 64 -11.36 2.37 -8.88
N LEU A 65 -10.22 2.40 -9.58
CA LEU A 65 -8.89 2.58 -9.00
C LEU A 65 -8.32 4.00 -9.14
N GLU A 66 -8.97 4.92 -9.84
CA GLU A 66 -8.41 6.26 -10.14
C GLU A 66 -7.98 7.07 -8.91
N GLN A 67 -8.66 6.86 -7.77
CA GLN A 67 -8.41 7.56 -6.52
C GLN A 67 -7.28 6.94 -5.68
N VAL A 68 -6.69 5.81 -6.10
CA VAL A 68 -5.65 5.09 -5.36
C VAL A 68 -4.47 4.76 -6.26
N VAL A 69 -3.30 4.57 -5.66
CA VAL A 69 -2.21 3.83 -6.29
C VAL A 69 -2.36 2.36 -5.91
N PHE A 70 -2.21 1.45 -6.87
CA PHE A 70 -2.45 0.03 -6.67
C PHE A 70 -1.15 -0.79 -6.73
N ALA A 71 -1.02 -1.78 -5.86
CA ALA A 71 0.07 -2.74 -5.86
C ALA A 71 -0.41 -4.17 -5.57
N THR A 72 0.39 -5.14 -5.97
CA THR A 72 0.22 -6.55 -5.57
C THR A 72 1.44 -7.01 -4.79
N VAL A 73 1.23 -7.90 -3.82
CA VAL A 73 2.29 -8.56 -3.05
C VAL A 73 2.00 -10.06 -3.00
N ASN A 74 2.93 -10.86 -3.52
CA ASN A 74 2.88 -12.32 -3.44
C ASN A 74 3.46 -12.80 -2.08
N THR A 75 2.72 -13.63 -1.35
CA THR A 75 3.14 -14.13 -0.03
C THR A 75 4.37 -15.01 -0.06
N ASP A 76 4.55 -15.77 -1.15
CA ASP A 76 5.64 -16.72 -1.31
C ASP A 76 6.93 -15.99 -1.74
N GLU A 77 6.80 -14.96 -2.58
CA GLU A 77 7.93 -14.13 -3.04
C GLU A 77 8.40 -13.13 -1.98
N LYS A 78 7.46 -12.61 -1.17
CA LYS A 78 7.70 -11.54 -0.20
C LYS A 78 7.11 -11.90 1.18
N PRO A 79 7.60 -12.96 1.86
CA PRO A 79 7.02 -13.44 3.11
C PRO A 79 7.10 -12.42 4.24
N GLU A 80 8.23 -11.72 4.39
CA GLU A 80 8.40 -10.73 5.48
C GLU A 80 7.54 -9.48 5.30
N LEU A 81 7.37 -9.01 4.06
CA LEU A 81 6.45 -7.91 3.76
C LEU A 81 5.00 -8.35 3.98
N SER A 82 4.65 -9.54 3.49
CA SER A 82 3.31 -10.09 3.63
C SER A 82 2.89 -10.26 5.09
N LYS A 83 3.79 -10.74 5.96
CA LYS A 83 3.54 -10.83 7.42
C LYS A 83 3.19 -9.47 8.05
N ARG A 84 3.77 -8.38 7.55
CA ARG A 84 3.49 -7.01 8.04
C ARG A 84 2.18 -6.46 7.49
N LEU A 85 1.82 -6.82 6.26
CA LEU A 85 0.63 -6.33 5.59
C LEU A 85 -0.64 -7.07 6.03
N LEU A 86 -0.56 -8.39 6.20
CA LEU A 86 -1.70 -9.22 6.56
C LEU A 86 -2.12 -9.00 8.01
N ARG A 87 -3.42 -9.08 8.26
CA ARG A 87 -3.96 -9.36 9.61
C ARG A 87 -4.76 -10.65 9.57
N GLY A 88 -4.41 -11.58 10.44
CA GLY A 88 -4.89 -12.96 10.37
C GLY A 88 -4.19 -13.76 9.27
N ASN A 89 -4.68 -14.99 9.04
CA ASN A 89 -3.97 -15.99 8.24
C ASN A 89 -4.61 -16.28 6.87
N SER A 90 -5.62 -15.50 6.47
CA SER A 90 -6.39 -15.75 5.24
C SER A 90 -5.99 -14.81 4.12
N ILE A 91 -5.86 -15.35 2.91
CA ILE A 91 -5.67 -14.63 1.64
C ILE A 91 -6.83 -14.94 0.68
N PRO A 92 -7.18 -14.04 -0.26
CA PRO A 92 -6.56 -12.72 -0.48
C PRO A 92 -6.96 -11.67 0.56
N GLN A 93 -6.14 -10.64 0.73
CA GLN A 93 -6.50 -9.42 1.46
C GLN A 93 -6.24 -8.18 0.60
N LEU A 94 -7.23 -7.28 0.56
CA LEU A 94 -7.02 -5.91 0.08
C LEU A 94 -6.74 -5.03 1.30
N VAL A 95 -5.58 -4.41 1.32
CA VAL A 95 -5.16 -3.49 2.39
C VAL A 95 -5.10 -2.09 1.82
N LEU A 96 -5.85 -1.16 2.41
CA LEU A 96 -5.87 0.24 2.02
C LEU A 96 -5.16 1.07 3.08
N PHE A 97 -4.17 1.84 2.65
CA PHE A 97 -3.47 2.83 3.44
C PHE A 97 -3.86 4.23 2.97
N VAL A 98 -4.27 5.09 3.90
CA VAL A 98 -4.62 6.48 3.62
C VAL A 98 -3.84 7.37 4.57
N HIS A 99 -3.02 8.28 4.03
CA HIS A 99 -2.41 9.34 4.83
C HIS A 99 -3.43 10.47 5.03
N ASN A 100 -3.65 10.90 6.27
CA ASN A 100 -4.58 11.99 6.60
C ASN A 100 -3.88 13.33 6.86
N GLY A 101 -2.57 13.45 6.61
CA GLY A 101 -1.78 14.65 6.89
C GLY A 101 -0.90 14.50 8.12
N GLU A 102 -1.32 13.71 9.11
CA GLU A 102 -0.54 13.45 10.33
C GLU A 102 -0.07 11.99 10.43
N SER A 103 -0.91 11.04 10.02
CA SER A 103 -0.63 9.62 10.18
C SER A 103 -1.26 8.76 9.08
N TRP A 104 -0.72 7.55 8.95
CA TRP A 104 -1.28 6.53 8.07
C TRP A 104 -2.42 5.78 8.75
N ARG A 105 -3.59 5.79 8.12
CA ARG A 105 -4.75 4.97 8.48
C ARG A 105 -4.80 3.72 7.63
N ARG A 106 -5.02 2.56 8.26
CA ARG A 106 -5.09 1.26 7.60
C ARG A 106 -6.49 0.66 7.68
N PHE A 107 -6.98 0.17 6.55
CA PHE A 107 -8.24 -0.56 6.42
C PHE A 107 -8.02 -1.86 5.65
N GLN A 108 -8.91 -2.84 5.78
CA GLN A 108 -8.81 -4.07 4.99
C GLN A 108 -10.15 -4.68 4.59
N LEU A 109 -10.11 -5.44 3.50
CA LEU A 109 -11.07 -6.47 3.14
C LEU A 109 -10.34 -7.81 3.05
N THR A 110 -11.01 -8.89 3.47
CA THR A 110 -10.47 -10.25 3.43
C THR A 110 -11.41 -11.13 2.59
N GLY A 111 -10.82 -12.00 1.75
CA GLY A 111 -11.54 -12.85 0.82
C GLY A 111 -11.78 -12.18 -0.54
N VAL A 112 -12.57 -12.86 -1.38
CA VAL A 112 -12.97 -12.37 -2.70
C VAL A 112 -14.12 -11.38 -2.55
N HIS A 113 -14.06 -10.26 -3.26
CA HIS A 113 -15.09 -9.22 -3.28
C HIS A 113 -15.40 -8.80 -4.71
N GLU A 114 -16.64 -8.41 -4.96
CA GLU A 114 -17.05 -7.86 -6.25
C GLU A 114 -16.52 -6.43 -6.46
N PRO A 115 -16.31 -5.97 -7.71
CA PRO A 115 -15.76 -4.65 -8.01
C PRO A 115 -16.55 -3.51 -7.35
N GLY A 116 -17.88 -3.61 -7.35
CA GLY A 116 -18.75 -2.63 -6.68
C GLY A 116 -18.47 -2.51 -5.18
N SER A 117 -18.27 -3.64 -4.49
CA SER A 117 -17.94 -3.68 -3.06
C SER A 117 -16.55 -3.12 -2.78
N ILE A 118 -15.56 -3.43 -3.63
CA ILE A 118 -14.20 -2.87 -3.51
C ILE A 118 -14.24 -1.35 -3.71
N ARG A 119 -14.94 -0.87 -4.74
CA ARG A 119 -15.12 0.57 -5.00
C ARG A 119 -15.75 1.28 -3.81
N GLN A 120 -16.82 0.72 -3.25
CA GLN A 120 -17.49 1.30 -2.09
C GLN A 120 -16.58 1.33 -0.87
N PHE A 121 -15.81 0.25 -0.65
CA PHE A 121 -14.82 0.19 0.42
C PHE A 121 -13.78 1.31 0.28
N ILE A 122 -13.18 1.48 -0.90
CA ILE A 122 -12.19 2.54 -1.15
C ILE A 122 -12.81 3.92 -0.83
N ARG A 123 -13.93 4.27 -1.48
CA ARG A 123 -14.56 5.59 -1.28
C ARG A 123 -14.89 5.87 0.19
N LYS A 124 -15.52 4.90 0.87
CA LYS A 124 -15.96 5.05 2.26
C LYS A 124 -14.77 5.26 3.20
N GLN A 125 -13.72 4.46 3.04
CA GLN A 125 -12.57 4.54 3.95
C GLN A 125 -11.68 5.75 3.65
N VAL A 126 -11.53 6.16 2.39
CA VAL A 126 -10.81 7.40 2.04
C VAL A 126 -11.53 8.62 2.61
N ALA A 127 -12.85 8.72 2.45
CA ALA A 127 -13.64 9.81 3.04
C ALA A 127 -13.52 9.82 4.57
N ARG A 128 -13.70 8.65 5.21
CA ARG A 128 -13.56 8.51 6.66
C ARG A 128 -12.14 8.87 7.14
N ALA A 129 -11.12 8.53 6.37
CA ALA A 129 -9.72 8.79 6.70
C ALA A 129 -9.43 10.29 6.83
N ARG A 130 -9.90 11.04 5.83
CA ARG A 130 -9.69 12.49 5.68
C ARG A 130 -10.59 13.33 6.60
N ALA A 131 -11.83 12.92 6.84
CA ALA A 131 -12.71 13.65 7.76
C ALA A 131 -12.14 13.71 9.21
N GLY A 132 -11.28 12.77 9.60
CA GLY A 132 -10.68 12.74 10.93
C GLY A 132 -9.44 13.61 11.12
N SER A 133 -8.94 14.30 10.08
CA SER A 133 -7.82 15.26 10.22
C SER A 133 -8.28 16.71 10.40
N ASP A 134 -9.51 17.04 10.01
CA ASP A 134 -10.01 18.42 10.06
C ASP A 134 -10.44 18.82 11.49
N GLU A 135 -10.72 17.85 12.35
CA GLU A 135 -11.15 18.06 13.74
C GLU A 135 -9.98 18.32 14.71
N SER A 136 -8.73 17.99 14.33
CA SER A 136 -7.54 18.20 15.18
C SER A 136 -6.90 19.60 15.02
N SER A 137 -7.26 20.36 13.98
CA SER A 137 -6.72 21.71 13.74
C SER A 137 -7.51 22.86 14.34
N GLU A 138 -8.68 22.61 14.93
CA GLU A 138 -9.59 23.65 15.48
C GLU A 138 -9.65 23.64 17.03
N SER A 139 -8.59 23.17 17.69
CA SER A 139 -8.50 23.11 19.17
C SER A 139 -7.39 23.95 19.80
N ASP A 140 -6.71 24.80 19.02
CA ASP A 140 -5.58 25.65 19.46
C ASP A 140 -5.84 27.16 19.29
N ASP A 141 -7.07 27.63 19.57
CA ASP A 141 -7.35 29.06 19.82
C ASP A 141 -8.10 29.20 21.15
N GLY A 142 -7.32 29.23 22.23
CA GLY A 142 -7.85 29.27 23.58
C GLY A 142 -6.79 29.63 24.61
N THR A 143 -6.22 30.84 24.51
CA THR A 143 -5.95 31.81 25.61
C THR A 143 -5.12 32.99 25.10
#